data_AF-A6MGQ0-F1
#
_entry.id   AF-A6MGQ0-F1
#
_cell.length_a   1.000
_cell.length_b   1.000
_cell.length_c   1.000
_cell.angle_alpha   90.00
_cell.angle_beta   90.00
_cell.angle_gamma   90.00
#
_symmetry.space_group_name_H-M   'P 1'
#
loop_
_entity.id
_entity.type
_entity.pdbx_description
1 polymer ?
#
loop_
_entity_poly.entity_id
_entity_poly.type
_entity_poly.pdbx_seq_one_letter_code
_entity_poly.pdbx_strand_id
1 'polypeptide(L)'
;MQRDMCHMTPYRLLCVLVALALSGCNVAQEVTQVQSTASRQEGEEVTLDCSYETSYVAYYLSWYKQHLSGDIIFLIHQISSSTAEERSGRYSLVFQKSLKSISLVISASQPEDSGKYFCALSDLTQC
;
A
#
# COMPACT_ATOMS: atom_id res chain seq x y z
N MET A 1 35.34 -37.10 -22.59
CA MET A 1 33.98 -37.67 -22.65
C MET A 1 33.97 -38.81 -21.64
N GLN A 2 33.57 -38.54 -20.41
CA GLN A 2 32.22 -38.89 -19.96
C GLN A 2 31.81 -37.90 -18.85
N ARG A 3 30.65 -37.24 -19.04
CA ARG A 3 29.98 -36.51 -17.97
C ARG A 3 29.45 -37.55 -17.00
N ASP A 4 30.05 -37.67 -15.83
CA ASP A 4 29.43 -38.40 -14.72
C ASP A 4 28.19 -37.62 -14.30
N MET A 5 27.08 -38.07 -14.89
CA MET A 5 25.72 -37.72 -14.58
C MET A 5 25.53 -38.02 -13.09
N CYS A 6 25.69 -37.00 -12.24
CA CYS A 6 25.49 -37.10 -10.81
C CYS A 6 24.13 -37.76 -10.55
N HIS A 7 24.18 -39.01 -10.08
CA HIS A 7 23.04 -39.78 -9.66
C HIS A 7 22.47 -39.10 -8.40
N MET A 8 21.58 -38.14 -8.61
CA MET A 8 20.94 -37.40 -7.53
C MET A 8 19.96 -38.35 -6.85
N THR A 9 20.38 -38.91 -5.70
CA THR A 9 19.60 -39.89 -4.96
C THR A 9 18.18 -39.36 -4.68
N PRO A 10 17.15 -40.22 -4.66
CA PRO A 10 15.76 -39.78 -4.53
C PRO A 10 15.53 -38.96 -3.26
N TYR A 11 16.33 -39.19 -2.22
CA TYR A 11 16.35 -38.41 -0.98
C TYR A 11 16.83 -36.97 -1.18
N ARG A 12 17.84 -36.74 -2.03
CA ARG A 12 18.32 -35.39 -2.39
C ARG A 12 17.26 -34.64 -3.20
N LEU A 13 16.60 -35.31 -4.16
CA LEU A 13 15.46 -34.71 -4.87
C LEU A 13 14.32 -34.40 -3.91
N LEU A 14 13.96 -35.32 -3.02
CA LEU A 14 12.90 -35.12 -2.04
C LEU A 14 13.22 -33.94 -1.12
N CYS A 15 14.45 -33.81 -0.63
CA CYS A 15 14.88 -32.67 0.17
C CYS A 15 14.80 -31.35 -0.61
N VAL A 16 15.17 -31.34 -1.89
CA VAL A 16 15.05 -30.13 -2.73
C VAL A 16 13.59 -29.78 -2.97
N LEU A 17 12.72 -30.75 -3.23
CA LEU A 17 11.28 -30.53 -3.40
C LEU A 17 10.62 -30.06 -2.10
N VAL A 18 11.01 -30.60 -0.95
CA VAL A 18 10.55 -30.17 0.37
C VAL A 18 11.08 -28.77 0.68
N ALA A 19 12.33 -28.45 0.39
CA ALA A 19 12.89 -27.10 0.56
C ALA A 19 12.21 -26.08 -0.35
N LEU A 20 11.89 -26.45 -1.59
CA LEU A 20 11.12 -25.61 -2.53
C LEU A 20 9.67 -25.43 -2.07
N ALA A 21 9.04 -26.47 -1.51
CA ALA A 21 7.69 -26.39 -0.93
C ALA A 21 7.64 -25.60 0.39
N LEU A 22 8.72 -25.61 1.17
CA LEU A 22 8.91 -24.81 2.38
C LEU A 22 9.36 -23.37 2.09
N SER A 23 9.75 -23.07 0.85
CA SER A 23 9.98 -21.70 0.39
C SER A 23 8.62 -21.00 0.28
N GLY A 24 8.08 -20.62 1.43
CA GLY A 24 6.80 -19.92 1.54
C GLY A 24 6.76 -18.70 0.63
N CYS A 25 5.64 -18.54 -0.08
CA CYS A 25 5.35 -17.31 -0.79
C CYS A 25 5.10 -16.23 0.27
N ASN A 26 6.15 -15.49 0.63
CA ASN A 26 5.98 -14.30 1.47
C ASN A 26 5.29 -13.25 0.60
N VAL A 27 4.03 -12.94 0.88
CA VAL A 27 3.37 -11.78 0.30
C VAL A 27 4.17 -10.56 0.74
N ALA A 28 4.84 -9.92 -0.22
CA ALA A 28 5.56 -8.68 0.00
C ALA A 28 4.57 -7.56 0.31
N GLN A 29 5.00 -6.59 1.13
CA GLN A 29 4.21 -5.38 1.34
C GLN A 29 4.40 -4.48 0.12
N GLU A 30 3.31 -4.03 -0.46
CA GLU A 30 3.34 -3.17 -1.64
C GLU A 30 2.35 -2.04 -1.49
N VAL A 31 2.70 -0.87 -1.99
CA VAL A 31 1.78 0.27 -2.13
C VAL A 31 1.90 0.76 -3.56
N THR A 32 0.77 0.80 -4.25
CA THR A 32 0.70 1.14 -5.66
C THR A 32 -0.22 2.34 -5.84
N GLN A 33 0.36 3.44 -6.31
CA GLN A 33 -0.35 4.67 -6.61
C GLN A 33 -0.22 4.99 -8.09
N VAL A 34 -1.34 5.18 -8.77
CA VAL A 34 -1.33 5.76 -10.10
C VAL A 34 -1.18 7.27 -9.93
N GLN A 35 0.04 7.78 -10.04
CA GLN A 35 0.27 9.22 -10.05
C GLN A 35 -0.26 9.81 -11.36
N SER A 36 -1.50 10.27 -11.33
CA SER A 36 -2.08 11.06 -12.40
C SER A 36 -1.87 12.54 -12.09
N THR A 37 -1.21 13.25 -13.02
CA THR A 37 -1.13 14.71 -12.97
C THR A 37 -2.51 15.27 -13.32
N ALA A 38 -3.33 15.54 -12.30
CA ALA A 38 -4.65 16.11 -12.49
C ALA A 38 -4.66 17.59 -12.09
N SER A 39 -5.03 18.45 -13.03
CA SER A 39 -5.46 19.81 -12.72
C SER A 39 -6.97 19.76 -12.48
N ARG A 40 -7.43 20.27 -11.34
CA ARG A 40 -8.85 20.37 -10.95
C ARG A 40 -9.19 21.83 -10.70
N GLN A 41 -10.44 22.20 -10.94
CA GLN A 41 -10.89 23.56 -10.63
C GLN A 41 -11.10 23.69 -9.13
N GLU A 42 -10.84 24.89 -8.59
CA GLU A 42 -11.13 25.20 -7.19
C GLU A 42 -12.60 24.90 -6.87
N GLY A 43 -12.84 24.31 -5.69
CA GLY A 43 -14.17 23.88 -5.25
C GLY A 43 -14.60 22.51 -5.77
N GLU A 44 -13.90 21.91 -6.73
CA GLU A 44 -14.17 20.53 -7.15
C GLU A 44 -13.69 19.53 -6.10
N GLU A 45 -14.37 18.37 -6.04
CA GLU A 45 -13.92 17.21 -5.29
C GLU A 45 -12.76 16.52 -6.02
N VAL A 46 -11.75 16.10 -5.26
CA VAL A 46 -10.60 15.36 -5.77
C VAL A 46 -10.53 14.01 -5.06
N THR A 47 -10.42 12.94 -5.86
CA THR A 47 -10.19 11.59 -5.37
C THR A 47 -8.84 11.10 -5.85
N LEU A 48 -8.00 10.66 -4.90
CA LEU A 48 -6.69 10.08 -5.15
C LEU A 48 -6.71 8.63 -4.72
N ASP A 49 -6.44 7.73 -5.64
CA ASP A 49 -6.53 6.28 -5.40
C ASP A 49 -5.18 5.71 -4.95
N CYS A 50 -5.25 4.72 -4.05
CA CYS A 50 -4.12 3.93 -3.60
C CYS A 50 -4.56 2.48 -3.43
N SER A 51 -3.80 1.56 -4.02
CA SER A 51 -3.92 0.13 -3.77
C SER A 51 -2.75 -0.33 -2.92
N TYR A 52 -2.94 -1.40 -2.15
CA TYR A 52 -1.88 -1.96 -1.31
C TYR A 52 -1.91 -3.48 -1.32
N GLU A 53 -0.77 -4.12 -1.07
CA GLU A 53 -0.71 -5.54 -0.75
C GLU A 53 -0.06 -5.72 0.61
N THR A 54 -0.64 -6.60 1.42
CA THR A 54 -0.17 -6.81 2.78
C THR A 54 -0.57 -8.18 3.32
N SER A 55 0.39 -8.79 4.03
CA SER A 55 0.19 -9.94 4.91
C SER A 55 -0.04 -9.55 6.38
N TYR A 56 0.01 -8.25 6.72
CA TYR A 56 -0.19 -7.79 8.09
C TYR A 56 -1.61 -8.05 8.55
N VAL A 57 -1.75 -8.58 9.77
CA VAL A 57 -3.05 -8.80 10.40
C VAL A 57 -3.68 -7.47 10.83
N ALA A 58 -2.85 -6.57 11.34
CA ALA A 58 -3.23 -5.24 11.78
C ALA A 58 -2.26 -4.19 11.20
N TYR A 59 -2.80 -3.11 10.63
CA TYR A 59 -1.99 -2.13 9.91
C TYR A 59 -2.69 -0.76 9.87
N TYR A 60 -1.90 0.28 9.61
CA TYR A 60 -2.37 1.60 9.24
C TYR A 60 -2.20 1.82 7.74
N LEU A 61 -3.16 2.51 7.16
CA LEU A 61 -3.03 3.13 5.84
C LEU A 61 -3.14 4.63 6.02
N SER A 62 -2.08 5.36 5.68
CA SER A 62 -1.97 6.80 5.92
C SER A 62 -1.81 7.56 4.62
N TRP A 63 -2.39 8.76 4.57
CA TRP A 63 -2.17 9.71 3.50
C TRP A 63 -1.35 10.91 3.99
N TYR A 64 -0.40 11.30 3.15
CA TYR A 64 0.49 12.44 3.35
C TYR A 64 0.45 13.35 2.14
N LYS A 65 0.80 14.62 2.36
CA LYS A 65 1.01 15.60 1.31
C LYS A 65 2.40 16.19 1.45
N GLN A 66 3.11 16.29 0.35
CA GLN A 66 4.34 17.03 0.22
C GLN A 66 4.05 18.42 -0.33
N HIS A 67 4.43 19.44 0.44
CA HIS A 67 4.40 20.83 0.02
C HIS A 67 5.52 21.13 -0.97
N LEU A 68 5.41 22.27 -1.68
CA LEU A 68 6.45 22.71 -2.62
C LEU A 68 7.81 22.95 -1.93
N SER A 69 7.83 23.21 -0.62
CA SER A 69 9.05 23.30 0.20
C SER A 69 9.77 21.95 0.35
N GLY A 70 9.10 20.83 0.05
CA GLY A 70 9.60 19.47 0.27
C GLY A 70 9.10 18.85 1.57
N ASP A 71 8.50 19.63 2.48
CA ASP A 71 7.96 19.15 3.74
C ASP A 71 6.80 18.18 3.52
N ILE A 72 6.83 17.05 4.22
CA ILE A 72 5.78 16.03 4.19
C ILE A 72 4.92 16.19 5.44
N ILE A 73 3.63 16.43 5.25
CA ILE A 73 2.64 16.55 6.33
C ILE A 73 1.70 15.35 6.31
N PHE A 74 1.38 14.86 7.50
CA PHE A 74 0.33 13.87 7.70
C PHE A 74 -1.04 14.49 7.51
N LEU A 75 -1.94 13.81 6.80
CA LEU A 75 -3.32 14.26 6.59
C LEU A 75 -4.30 13.46 7.44
N ILE A 76 -4.33 12.14 7.24
CA ILE A 76 -5.35 11.24 7.77
C ILE A 76 -4.89 9.79 7.66
N HIS A 77 -5.40 8.90 8.51
CA HIS A 77 -5.16 7.46 8.41
C HIS A 77 -6.42 6.64 8.63
N GLN A 78 -6.38 5.39 8.22
CA GLN A 78 -7.39 4.37 8.52
C GLN A 78 -6.69 3.18 9.20
N ILE A 79 -7.30 2.66 10.27
CA ILE A 79 -6.87 1.41 10.92
C ILE A 79 -7.57 0.24 10.22
N SER A 80 -6.85 -0.86 9.99
CA SER A 80 -7.40 -2.03 9.28
C SER A 80 -8.61 -2.69 9.96
N SER A 81 -8.82 -2.45 11.27
CA SER A 81 -9.97 -2.94 12.04
C SER A 81 -11.17 -1.99 12.02
N SER A 82 -11.00 -0.75 11.55
CA SER A 82 -12.06 0.25 11.53
C SER A 82 -13.11 -0.09 10.46
N THR A 83 -14.38 -0.03 10.84
CA THR A 83 -15.53 -0.28 9.96
C THR A 83 -16.16 0.99 9.41
N ALA A 84 -15.92 2.13 10.06
CA ALA A 84 -16.34 3.44 9.60
C ALA A 84 -15.24 4.10 8.78
N GLU A 85 -15.64 4.92 7.81
CA GLU A 85 -14.74 5.79 7.04
C GLU A 85 -14.23 6.93 7.92
N GLU A 86 -12.91 7.14 7.94
CA GLU A 86 -12.29 8.25 8.66
C GLU A 86 -12.49 9.59 7.93
N ARG A 87 -12.72 10.66 8.70
CA ARG A 87 -12.89 12.02 8.19
C ARG A 87 -12.15 13.02 9.06
N SER A 88 -11.45 13.96 8.44
CA SER A 88 -10.74 15.05 9.12
C SER A 88 -10.82 16.32 8.28
N GLY A 89 -11.65 17.27 8.73
CA GLY A 89 -11.89 18.51 7.99
C GLY A 89 -12.43 18.23 6.59
N ARG A 90 -11.70 18.67 5.55
CA ARG A 90 -12.05 18.45 4.13
C ARG A 90 -11.62 17.09 3.60
N TYR A 91 -10.80 16.34 4.36
CA TYR A 91 -10.26 15.04 3.97
C TYR A 91 -11.14 13.90 4.47
N SER A 92 -11.35 12.89 3.62
CA SER A 92 -12.01 11.64 4.01
C SER A 92 -11.40 10.43 3.31
N LEU A 93 -11.53 9.25 3.91
CA LEU A 93 -11.01 8.00 3.36
C LEU A 93 -12.13 7.07 2.92
N VAL A 94 -12.06 6.61 1.67
CA VAL A 94 -12.89 5.52 1.16
C VAL A 94 -12.08 4.24 1.26
N PHE A 95 -12.32 3.46 2.30
CA PHE A 95 -11.55 2.25 2.59
C PHE A 95 -12.27 0.98 2.15
N GLN A 96 -11.73 0.30 1.14
CA GLN A 96 -12.27 -0.94 0.59
C GLN A 96 -11.31 -2.08 0.83
N LYS A 97 -11.36 -2.64 2.04
CA LYS A 97 -10.41 -3.68 2.51
C LYS A 97 -10.39 -4.93 1.63
N SER A 98 -11.55 -5.38 1.13
CA SER A 98 -11.65 -6.55 0.26
C SER A 98 -10.99 -6.35 -1.10
N LEU A 99 -11.01 -5.12 -1.61
CA LEU A 99 -10.36 -4.74 -2.87
C LEU A 99 -8.93 -4.21 -2.67
N LYS A 100 -8.45 -4.24 -1.43
CA LYS A 100 -7.14 -3.71 -1.06
C LYS A 100 -6.90 -2.29 -1.56
N SER A 101 -7.92 -1.44 -1.43
CA SER A 101 -7.91 -0.06 -1.90
C SER A 101 -8.24 0.91 -0.78
N ILE A 102 -7.60 2.08 -0.82
CA ILE A 102 -7.88 3.22 0.03
C ILE A 102 -7.74 4.53 -0.76
N SER A 103 -8.84 5.23 -0.97
CA SER A 103 -8.81 6.50 -1.69
C SER A 103 -8.91 7.68 -0.72
N LEU A 104 -8.08 8.70 -0.94
CA LEU A 104 -8.22 10.00 -0.28
C LEU A 104 -9.19 10.85 -1.10
N VAL A 105 -10.21 11.36 -0.43
CA VAL A 105 -11.14 12.35 -0.98
C VAL A 105 -10.87 13.69 -0.32
N ILE A 106 -10.68 14.72 -1.14
CA ILE A 106 -10.55 16.12 -0.73
C ILE A 106 -11.79 16.84 -1.21
N SER A 107 -12.66 17.22 -0.28
CA SER A 107 -13.85 18.02 -0.59
C SER A 107 -13.46 19.48 -0.83
N ALA A 108 -14.11 20.10 -1.81
CA ALA A 108 -13.93 21.51 -2.17
C ALA A 108 -12.45 21.94 -2.23
N SER A 109 -11.75 21.50 -3.28
CA SER A 109 -10.32 21.75 -3.45
C SER A 109 -9.96 23.23 -3.38
N GLN A 110 -8.79 23.52 -2.82
CA GLN A 110 -8.25 24.87 -2.64
C GLN A 110 -6.85 24.95 -3.26
N PRO A 111 -6.36 26.16 -3.61
CA PRO A 111 -5.00 26.34 -4.15
C PRO A 111 -3.93 25.70 -3.27
N GLU A 112 -4.12 25.76 -1.95
CA GLU A 112 -3.21 25.17 -0.96
C GLU A 112 -3.13 23.65 -1.09
N ASP A 113 -4.16 22.96 -1.59
CA ASP A 113 -4.14 21.50 -1.80
C ASP A 113 -3.20 21.08 -2.94
N SER A 114 -2.64 22.01 -3.69
CA SER A 114 -1.63 21.70 -4.70
C SER A 114 -0.39 21.07 -4.06
N GLY A 115 0.03 19.91 -4.57
CA GLY A 115 1.20 19.20 -4.05
C GLY A 115 1.27 17.76 -4.53
N LYS A 116 2.28 17.03 -4.05
CA LYS A 116 2.38 15.59 -4.26
C LYS A 116 1.76 14.88 -3.07
N TYR A 117 1.06 13.78 -3.33
CA TYR A 117 0.40 13.01 -2.28
C TYR A 117 0.96 11.60 -2.24
N PHE A 118 1.12 11.08 -1.02
CA PHE A 118 1.72 9.78 -0.77
C PHE A 118 0.82 8.95 0.14
N CYS A 119 0.58 7.72 -0.27
CA CYS A 119 -0.09 6.70 0.53
C CYS A 119 0.99 5.83 1.17
N ALA A 120 0.81 5.44 2.43
CA ALA A 120 1.75 4.57 3.13
C ALA A 120 1.01 3.48 3.91
N LEU A 121 1.57 2.28 3.86
CA LEU A 121 1.16 1.13 4.66
C LEU A 121 2.18 0.90 5.77
N SER A 122 1.73 0.75 7.01
CA SER A 122 2.60 0.41 8.14
C SER A 122 1.96 -0.64 9.04
N ASP A 123 2.78 -1.52 9.61
CA ASP A 123 2.35 -2.53 10.58
C ASP A 123 1.88 -1.86 11.89
N LEU A 124 0.76 -2.29 12.45
CA LEU A 124 0.27 -1.81 13.76
C LEU A 124 1.00 -2.48 14.93
N THR A 125 1.63 -3.63 14.69
CA THR A 125 2.22 -4.48 15.73
C THR A 125 3.70 -4.19 16.00
N GLN A 126 4.32 -3.32 15.20
CA GLN A 126 5.70 -2.90 15.39
C GLN A 126 5.73 -1.50 16.01
N CYS A 127 6.09 -1.44 17.30
CA CYS A 127 6.50 -0.20 17.97
C CYS A 127 8.00 0.03 17.78
#